data_AF-A0A959F3J9-F1
#
_entry.id   AF-A0A959F3J9-F1
#
_cell.length_a   1.000
_cell.length_b   1.000
_cell.length_c   1.000
_cell.angle_alpha   90.00
_cell.angle_beta   90.00
_cell.angle_gamma   90.00
#
_symmetry.space_group_name_H-M   'P 1'
#
loop_
_entity.id
_entity.type
_entity.pdbx_description
1 polymer ?
#
loop_
_entity_poly.entity_id
_entity_poly.type
_entity_poly.pdbx_seq_one_letter_code
_entity_poly.pdbx_strand_id
1 'polypeptide(L)'
;EKAIRLQHDGHLLTIADTIHQTVFDKLVRPCVAANEEYTYYEFEFVNGLVREYRWHDKASLQSGVFRVVASEDQLANFSGDMGLMYRGSTISNIGDISADENFRIRRLQAERDFLVNVFYKPELPVFLWSVGDRLWLFNHPQGYLEQYDWEGQFEDRRPIDYGQERRWRKELYHDEQTGAFYLAFHHPDGIRWERLDP
;
A
#
# COMPACT_ATOMS: atom_id res chain seq x y z
N GLU A 1 12.69 -15.06 -23.89
CA GLU A 1 11.62 -14.11 -23.51
C GLU A 1 11.12 -14.44 -22.12
N LYS A 2 11.16 -13.49 -21.19
CA LYS A 2 10.60 -13.67 -19.83
C LYS A 2 9.09 -13.44 -19.92
N ALA A 3 8.32 -14.49 -20.20
CA ALA A 3 6.87 -14.44 -20.10
C ALA A 3 6.48 -14.64 -18.62
N ILE A 4 5.90 -13.62 -17.98
CA ILE A 4 5.27 -13.80 -16.68
C ILE A 4 4.02 -14.65 -16.91
N ARG A 5 3.90 -15.75 -16.17
CA ARG A 5 2.73 -16.64 -16.21
C ARG A 5 1.86 -16.31 -15.01
N LEU A 6 0.64 -15.88 -15.25
CA LEU A 6 -0.37 -15.69 -14.22
C LEU A 6 -1.45 -16.74 -14.44
N GLN A 7 -2.16 -17.16 -13.40
CA GLN A 7 -3.24 -18.15 -13.52
C GLN A 7 -4.49 -17.59 -12.85
N HIS A 8 -5.62 -17.64 -13.56
CA HIS A 8 -6.92 -17.21 -13.03
C HIS A 8 -8.00 -18.20 -13.51
N ASP A 9 -8.86 -18.66 -12.60
CA ASP A 9 -9.94 -19.64 -12.87
C ASP A 9 -9.49 -20.92 -13.58
N GLY A 10 -8.32 -21.45 -13.21
CA GLY A 10 -7.77 -22.68 -13.80
C GLY A 10 -7.19 -22.53 -15.21
N HIS A 11 -7.23 -21.33 -15.79
CA HIS A 11 -6.65 -21.03 -17.10
C HIS A 11 -5.29 -20.35 -16.96
N LEU A 12 -4.30 -20.86 -17.72
CA LEU A 12 -2.96 -20.31 -17.80
C LEU A 12 -3.00 -18.99 -18.61
N LEU A 13 -2.86 -17.84 -17.95
CA LEU A 13 -2.62 -16.57 -18.61
C LEU A 13 -1.13 -16.49 -18.96
N THR A 14 -0.84 -16.75 -20.23
CA THR A 14 0.42 -16.30 -20.82
C THR A 14 0.25 -14.79 -21.02
N ILE A 15 1.17 -13.94 -20.53
CA ILE A 15 1.15 -12.52 -20.94
C ILE A 15 1.34 -12.50 -22.46
N ALA A 16 0.22 -12.38 -23.16
CA ALA A 16 0.18 -11.93 -24.53
C ALA A 16 0.62 -10.46 -24.56
N ASP A 17 1.05 -9.97 -25.71
CA ASP A 17 1.42 -8.55 -25.91
C ASP A 17 0.32 -7.56 -25.49
N THR A 18 -0.91 -8.04 -25.24
CA THR A 18 -2.02 -7.26 -24.69
C THR A 18 -2.88 -8.10 -23.75
N ILE A 19 -3.22 -7.54 -22.58
CA ILE A 19 -4.16 -8.11 -21.61
C ILE A 19 -5.32 -7.14 -21.36
N HIS A 20 -6.50 -7.65 -21.02
CA HIS A 20 -7.66 -6.80 -20.76
C HIS A 20 -7.41 -5.93 -19.52
N GLN A 21 -7.82 -4.65 -19.57
CA GLN A 21 -7.60 -3.67 -18.50
C GLN A 21 -8.07 -4.19 -17.13
N THR A 22 -9.25 -4.82 -17.07
CA THR A 22 -9.78 -5.40 -15.81
C THR A 22 -8.89 -6.51 -15.24
N VAL A 23 -8.25 -7.31 -16.10
CA VAL A 23 -7.33 -8.37 -15.66
C VAL A 23 -6.03 -7.75 -15.15
N PHE A 24 -5.49 -6.75 -15.88
CA PHE A 24 -4.35 -5.98 -15.42
C PHE A 24 -4.61 -5.36 -14.05
N ASP A 25 -5.70 -4.60 -13.90
CA ASP A 25 -6.01 -3.88 -12.65
C ASP A 25 -6.25 -4.80 -11.45
N LYS A 26 -6.78 -6.01 -11.68
CA LYS A 26 -7.11 -6.95 -10.59
C LYS A 26 -5.98 -7.91 -10.23
N LEU A 27 -5.14 -8.31 -11.19
CA LEU A 27 -4.15 -9.37 -10.99
C LEU A 27 -2.71 -8.89 -11.20
N VAL A 28 -2.47 -8.05 -12.19
CA VAL A 28 -1.09 -7.63 -12.50
C VAL A 28 -0.69 -6.43 -11.65
N ARG A 29 -1.51 -5.38 -11.65
CA ARG A 29 -1.26 -4.13 -10.95
C ARG A 29 -1.03 -4.29 -9.44
N PRO A 30 -1.78 -5.14 -8.70
CA PRO A 30 -1.53 -5.32 -7.27
C PRO A 30 -0.43 -6.33 -6.96
N CYS A 31 0.15 -7.02 -7.94
CA CYS A 31 1.21 -8.00 -7.71
C CYS A 31 2.50 -7.29 -7.30
N VAL A 32 3.03 -7.60 -6.12
CA VAL A 32 4.22 -6.95 -5.55
C VAL A 32 5.43 -7.89 -5.44
N ALA A 33 5.20 -9.20 -5.40
CA ALA A 33 6.26 -10.21 -5.40
C ALA A 33 5.73 -11.54 -5.98
N ALA A 34 6.60 -12.30 -6.64
CA ALA A 34 6.26 -13.64 -7.14
C ALA A 34 7.52 -14.48 -7.34
N ASN A 35 7.43 -15.78 -7.05
CA ASN A 35 8.42 -16.79 -7.43
C ASN A 35 7.73 -17.90 -8.25
N GLU A 36 8.30 -19.10 -8.34
CA GLU A 36 7.67 -20.20 -9.10
C GLU A 36 6.41 -20.76 -8.41
N GLU A 37 6.32 -20.66 -7.09
CA GLU A 37 5.31 -21.32 -6.25
C GLU A 37 4.24 -20.36 -5.73
N TYR A 38 4.61 -19.12 -5.46
CA TYR A 38 3.78 -18.12 -4.79
C TYR A 38 3.68 -16.81 -5.56
N THR A 39 2.56 -16.11 -5.37
CA THR A 39 2.36 -14.71 -5.75
C THR A 39 1.83 -13.92 -4.56
N TYR A 40 2.36 -12.71 -4.37
CA TYR A 40 1.96 -11.77 -3.34
C TYR A 40 1.29 -10.54 -3.94
N TYR A 41 0.15 -10.17 -3.36
CA TYR A 41 -0.67 -9.05 -3.80
C TYR A 41 -0.84 -8.01 -2.68
N GLU A 42 -0.80 -6.73 -3.05
CA GLU A 42 -1.07 -5.61 -2.15
C GLU A 42 -2.47 -5.02 -2.39
N PHE A 43 -3.19 -4.81 -1.29
CA PHE A 43 -4.49 -4.14 -1.27
C PHE A 43 -4.49 -3.00 -0.26
N GLU A 44 -5.04 -1.86 -0.67
CA GLU A 44 -5.22 -0.70 0.21
C GLU A 44 -6.68 -0.55 0.62
N PHE A 45 -6.92 -0.34 1.91
CA PHE A 45 -8.24 -0.03 2.47
C PHE A 45 -8.19 1.26 3.29
N VAL A 46 -9.37 1.79 3.59
CA VAL A 46 -9.52 2.98 4.46
C VAL A 46 -8.62 4.12 3.98
N ASN A 47 -8.72 4.46 2.69
CA ASN A 47 -7.93 5.53 2.06
C ASN A 47 -6.40 5.36 2.16
N GLY A 48 -5.92 4.11 2.17
CA GLY A 48 -4.50 3.75 2.26
C GLY A 48 -3.97 3.61 3.69
N LEU A 49 -4.81 3.83 4.72
CA LEU A 49 -4.41 3.66 6.12
C LEU A 49 -4.21 2.19 6.52
N VAL A 50 -4.81 1.27 5.77
CA VAL A 50 -4.60 -0.17 5.92
C VAL A 50 -4.04 -0.72 4.63
N ARG A 51 -2.92 -1.43 4.73
CA ARG A 51 -2.34 -2.23 3.67
C ARG A 51 -2.43 -3.70 4.04
N GLU A 52 -3.07 -4.47 3.19
CA GLU A 52 -3.17 -5.91 3.34
C GLU A 52 -2.39 -6.59 2.22
N TYR A 53 -1.46 -7.44 2.61
CA TYR A 53 -0.73 -8.30 1.70
C TYR A 53 -1.33 -9.69 1.77
N ARG A 54 -1.66 -10.24 0.60
CA ARG A 54 -2.19 -11.60 0.44
C ARG A 54 -1.21 -12.46 -0.34
N TRP A 55 -1.09 -13.71 0.06
CA TRP A 55 -0.34 -14.72 -0.68
C TRP A 55 -1.30 -15.62 -1.47
N HIS A 56 -0.80 -16.18 -2.56
CA HIS A 56 -1.47 -17.16 -3.39
C HIS A 56 -0.49 -18.26 -3.79
N ASP A 57 -0.78 -19.50 -3.42
CA ASP A 57 -0.05 -20.68 -3.86
C ASP A 57 -0.56 -21.10 -5.25
N LYS A 58 0.34 -21.15 -6.22
CA LYS A 58 0.04 -21.42 -7.63
C LYS A 58 -0.31 -22.89 -7.90
N ALA A 59 0.17 -23.81 -7.09
CA ALA A 59 -0.08 -25.24 -7.24
C ALA A 59 -1.42 -25.64 -6.60
N SER A 60 -1.66 -25.23 -5.36
CA SER A 60 -2.88 -25.57 -4.62
C SER A 60 -4.05 -24.62 -4.89
N LEU A 61 -3.77 -23.46 -5.50
CA LEU A 61 -4.70 -22.33 -5.69
C LEU A 61 -5.24 -21.76 -4.37
N GLN A 62 -4.63 -22.12 -3.24
CA GLN A 62 -4.97 -21.55 -1.94
C GLN A 62 -4.48 -20.11 -1.85
N SER A 63 -5.22 -19.32 -1.07
CA SER A 63 -4.87 -17.92 -0.82
C SER A 63 -5.10 -17.60 0.64
N GLY A 64 -4.30 -16.68 1.18
CA GLY A 64 -4.44 -16.24 2.56
C GLY A 64 -3.96 -14.82 2.75
N VAL A 65 -4.27 -14.28 3.92
CA VAL A 65 -3.66 -13.02 4.37
C VAL A 65 -2.25 -13.34 4.85
N PHE A 66 -1.27 -12.68 4.25
CA PHE A 66 0.14 -12.75 4.66
C PHE A 66 0.40 -11.75 5.79
N ARG A 67 0.07 -10.47 5.57
CA ARG A 67 0.36 -9.39 6.52
C ARG A 67 -0.65 -8.28 6.40
N VAL A 68 -1.00 -7.66 7.53
CA VAL A 68 -1.75 -6.41 7.59
C VAL A 68 -0.87 -5.36 8.25
N VAL A 69 -0.66 -4.24 7.57
CA VAL A 69 0.07 -3.08 8.07
C VAL A 69 -0.90 -1.91 8.19
N ALA A 70 -1.02 -1.38 9.39
CA ALA A 70 -1.84 -0.21 9.67
C ALA A 70 -1.28 0.60 10.85
N SER A 71 -1.62 1.88 10.88
CA SER A 71 -1.43 2.73 12.07
C SER A 71 -2.70 2.65 12.93
N GLU A 72 -2.60 1.99 14.09
CA GLU A 72 -3.75 1.81 15.00
C GLU A 72 -4.32 3.15 15.45
N ASP A 73 -3.48 4.12 15.78
CA ASP A 73 -3.89 5.45 16.21
C ASP A 73 -4.66 6.20 15.11
N GLN A 74 -4.17 6.15 13.87
CA GLN A 74 -4.89 6.78 12.75
C GLN A 74 -6.21 6.07 12.45
N LEU A 75 -6.28 4.74 12.58
CA LEU A 75 -7.52 3.99 12.42
C LEU A 75 -8.55 4.27 13.52
N ALA A 76 -8.09 4.41 14.76
CA ALA A 76 -8.95 4.77 15.89
C ALA A 76 -9.56 6.16 15.68
N ASN A 77 -8.75 7.14 15.28
CA ASN A 77 -9.21 8.49 14.95
C ASN A 77 -10.18 8.48 13.76
N PHE A 78 -9.83 7.78 12.68
CA PHE A 78 -10.70 7.62 11.52
C PHE A 78 -12.08 7.07 11.93
N SER A 79 -12.08 6.02 12.76
CA SER A 79 -13.30 5.41 13.28
C SER A 79 -14.12 6.36 14.14
N GLY A 80 -13.48 7.22 14.94
CA GLY A 80 -14.15 8.26 15.71
C GLY A 80 -14.85 9.30 14.82
N ASP A 81 -14.24 9.65 13.69
CA ASP A 81 -14.77 10.64 12.75
C ASP A 81 -15.75 10.06 11.72
N MET A 82 -15.92 8.74 11.66
CA MET A 82 -16.81 8.07 10.71
C MET A 82 -18.23 8.61 10.72
N GLY A 83 -18.78 8.94 11.89
CA GLY A 83 -20.13 9.50 12.00
C GLY A 83 -20.25 10.89 11.36
N LEU A 84 -19.21 11.71 11.43
CA LEU A 84 -19.15 13.01 10.77
C LEU A 84 -18.98 12.85 9.26
N MET A 85 -18.05 12.00 8.83
CA MET A 85 -17.82 11.69 7.41
C MET A 85 -19.07 11.10 6.73
N TYR A 86 -19.78 10.20 7.41
CA TYR A 86 -21.02 9.62 6.90
C TYR A 86 -22.13 10.68 6.76
N ARG A 87 -22.30 11.55 7.76
CA ARG A 87 -23.27 12.65 7.69
C ARG A 87 -22.95 13.61 6.55
N GLY A 88 -21.69 14.03 6.42
CA GLY A 88 -21.25 14.89 5.32
C GLY A 88 -21.45 14.26 3.93
N SER A 89 -21.37 12.93 3.83
CA SER A 89 -21.54 12.21 2.55
C SER A 89 -23.01 11.97 2.16
N THR A 90 -23.91 11.91 3.13
CA THR A 90 -25.33 11.59 2.90
C THR A 90 -26.24 12.82 2.88
N ILE A 91 -25.78 13.95 3.43
CA ILE A 91 -26.55 15.19 3.45
C ILE A 91 -26.51 15.88 2.08
N SER A 92 -27.69 16.28 1.59
CA SER A 92 -27.87 16.94 0.30
C SER A 92 -28.44 18.34 0.49
N ASN A 93 -27.94 19.28 -0.31
CA ASN A 93 -28.44 20.64 -0.42
C ASN A 93 -29.21 20.89 -1.73
N ILE A 94 -29.69 19.84 -2.39
CA ILE A 94 -30.50 19.94 -3.60
C ILE A 94 -31.98 20.14 -3.20
N GLY A 95 -32.58 21.25 -3.64
CA GLY A 95 -34.00 21.57 -3.42
C GLY A 95 -34.22 22.98 -2.83
N ASP A 96 -35.45 23.23 -2.37
CA ASP A 96 -35.83 24.48 -1.71
C ASP A 96 -35.38 24.46 -0.24
N ILE A 97 -34.16 24.92 0.00
CA ILE A 97 -33.55 25.07 1.33
C ILE A 97 -33.20 26.53 1.61
N SER A 98 -33.24 26.93 2.89
CA SER A 98 -32.83 28.27 3.29
C SER A 98 -31.34 28.48 3.06
N ALA A 99 -30.91 29.75 2.95
CA ALA A 99 -29.51 30.09 2.82
C ALA A 99 -28.68 29.54 4.00
N ASP A 100 -29.17 29.70 5.23
CA ASP A 100 -28.50 29.23 6.45
C ASP A 100 -28.31 27.71 6.46
N GLU A 101 -29.33 26.97 6.04
CA GLU A 101 -29.25 25.51 5.98
C GLU A 101 -28.28 25.06 4.88
N ASN A 102 -28.28 25.72 3.72
CA ASN A 102 -27.29 25.46 2.67
C ASN A 102 -25.86 25.70 3.16
N PHE A 103 -25.61 26.79 3.92
CA PHE A 103 -24.31 27.05 4.51
C PHE A 103 -23.90 25.96 5.51
N ARG A 104 -24.82 25.53 6.39
CA ARG A 104 -24.57 24.45 7.34
C ARG A 104 -24.20 23.13 6.62
N ILE A 105 -24.94 22.77 5.58
CA ILE A 105 -24.71 21.57 4.78
C ILE A 105 -23.34 21.62 4.10
N ARG A 106 -23.03 22.73 3.41
CA ARG A 106 -21.73 22.91 2.73
C ARG A 106 -20.55 22.83 3.69
N ARG A 107 -20.69 23.35 4.91
CA ARG A 107 -19.66 23.23 5.95
C ARG A 107 -19.39 21.76 6.31
N LEU A 108 -20.44 20.96 6.53
CA LEU A 108 -20.29 19.54 6.84
C LEU A 108 -19.66 18.75 5.69
N GLN A 109 -20.04 19.06 4.44
CA GLN A 109 -19.44 18.46 3.26
C GLN A 109 -17.96 18.82 3.12
N ALA A 110 -17.60 20.09 3.31
CA ALA A 110 -16.22 20.55 3.26
C ALA A 110 -15.35 19.92 4.38
N GLU A 111 -15.89 19.77 5.58
CA GLU A 111 -15.20 19.11 6.70
C GLU A 111 -14.97 17.62 6.40
N ARG A 112 -15.98 16.92 5.88
CA ARG A 112 -15.82 15.55 5.37
C ARG A 112 -14.74 15.47 4.29
N ASP A 113 -14.74 16.38 3.33
CA ASP A 113 -13.78 16.38 2.23
C ASP A 113 -12.36 16.64 2.72
N PHE A 114 -12.18 17.52 3.71
CA PHE A 114 -10.90 17.72 4.38
C PHE A 114 -10.43 16.43 5.07
N LEU A 115 -11.30 15.80 5.87
CA LEU A 115 -10.96 14.57 6.59
C LEU A 115 -10.54 13.45 5.63
N VAL A 116 -11.31 13.21 4.57
CA VAL A 116 -11.07 12.10 3.64
C VAL A 116 -9.92 12.40 2.67
N ASN A 117 -9.82 13.61 2.13
CA ASN A 117 -8.88 13.87 1.05
C ASN A 117 -7.52 14.39 1.55
N VAL A 118 -7.48 14.97 2.75
CA VAL A 118 -6.28 15.63 3.28
C VAL A 118 -5.79 14.97 4.57
N PHE A 119 -6.66 14.80 5.57
CA PHE A 119 -6.23 14.41 6.90
C PHE A 119 -5.89 12.92 7.01
N TYR A 120 -6.82 12.04 6.63
CA TYR A 120 -6.67 10.59 6.76
C TYR A 120 -5.93 9.99 5.55
N LYS A 121 -4.64 10.31 5.44
CA LYS A 121 -3.73 9.75 4.42
C LYS A 121 -2.56 9.02 5.08
N PRO A 122 -2.04 7.93 4.48
CA PRO A 122 -0.86 7.26 4.99
C PRO A 122 0.32 8.24 4.97
N GLU A 123 0.94 8.46 6.13
CA GLU A 123 2.09 9.34 6.24
C GLU A 123 3.35 8.67 5.69
N LEU A 124 3.53 7.39 5.98
CA LEU A 124 4.71 6.62 5.60
C LEU A 124 4.32 5.49 4.64
N PRO A 125 5.09 5.27 3.57
CA PRO A 125 4.81 4.20 2.63
C PRO A 125 5.15 2.83 3.26
N VAL A 126 4.63 1.77 2.67
CA VAL A 126 5.04 0.39 2.97
C VAL A 126 5.52 -0.23 1.66
N PHE A 127 6.61 -1.00 1.70
CA PHE A 127 7.11 -1.67 0.50
C PHE A 127 7.34 -3.15 0.80
N LEU A 128 6.85 -4.02 -0.06
CA LEU A 128 7.17 -5.44 -0.06
C LEU A 128 8.03 -5.75 -1.28
N TRP A 129 9.21 -6.33 -1.07
CA TRP A 129 10.13 -6.72 -2.13
C TRP A 129 10.56 -8.17 -1.96
N SER A 130 10.78 -8.87 -3.07
CA SER A 130 11.45 -10.17 -3.08
C SER A 130 12.92 -10.02 -3.46
N VAL A 131 13.82 -10.48 -2.60
CA VAL A 131 15.27 -10.48 -2.86
C VAL A 131 15.83 -11.85 -2.51
N GLY A 132 16.31 -12.58 -3.52
CA GLY A 132 16.74 -13.97 -3.35
C GLY A 132 15.58 -14.89 -2.95
N ASP A 133 15.76 -15.61 -1.86
CA ASP A 133 14.80 -16.55 -1.26
C ASP A 133 13.90 -15.90 -0.18
N ARG A 134 13.92 -14.57 -0.08
CA ARG A 134 13.26 -13.84 1.01
C ARG A 134 12.36 -12.72 0.54
N LEU A 135 11.37 -12.44 1.37
CA LEU A 135 10.51 -11.26 1.30
C LEU A 135 10.94 -10.23 2.34
N TRP A 136 11.07 -8.99 1.90
CA TRP A 136 11.46 -7.85 2.69
C TRP A 136 10.32 -6.85 2.76
N LEU A 137 9.76 -6.66 3.95
CA LEU A 137 8.68 -5.70 4.21
C LEU A 137 9.21 -4.49 4.97
N PHE A 138 9.26 -3.36 4.29
CA PHE A 138 9.61 -2.06 4.84
C PHE A 138 8.39 -1.45 5.53
N ASN A 139 8.14 -1.86 6.76
CA ASN A 139 6.99 -1.46 7.57
C ASN A 139 7.28 -0.14 8.32
N HIS A 140 7.37 0.95 7.56
CA HIS A 140 7.64 2.29 8.11
C HIS A 140 6.62 2.76 9.15
N PRO A 141 5.29 2.51 9.01
CA PRO A 141 4.33 2.88 10.06
C PRO A 141 4.63 2.25 11.42
N GLN A 142 5.22 1.04 11.45
CA GLN A 142 5.62 0.37 12.68
C GLN A 142 7.11 0.54 13.02
N GLY A 143 7.90 1.15 12.13
CA GLY A 143 9.32 1.43 12.33
C GLY A 143 10.23 0.20 12.20
N TYR A 144 9.84 -0.80 11.41
CA TYR A 144 10.64 -2.02 11.21
C TYR A 144 10.87 -2.36 9.74
N LEU A 145 12.05 -2.93 9.45
CA LEU A 145 12.26 -3.81 8.30
C LEU A 145 12.03 -5.24 8.77
N GLU A 146 11.02 -5.89 8.20
CA GLU A 146 10.62 -7.26 8.53
C GLU A 146 11.03 -8.19 7.39
N GLN A 147 11.48 -9.40 7.74
CA GLN A 147 11.95 -10.42 6.80
C GLN A 147 11.12 -11.70 6.96
N TYR A 148 10.78 -12.30 5.82
CA TYR A 148 9.97 -13.50 5.74
C TYR A 148 10.50 -14.45 4.66
N ASP A 149 10.19 -15.73 4.77
CA ASP A 149 10.31 -16.69 3.68
C ASP A 149 9.17 -16.54 2.66
N TRP A 150 9.18 -17.37 1.61
CA TRP A 150 8.17 -17.37 0.55
C TRP A 150 6.85 -18.02 0.94
N GLU A 151 6.81 -18.76 2.04
CA GLU A 151 5.61 -19.28 2.69
C GLU A 151 4.95 -18.23 3.61
N GLY A 152 5.64 -17.11 3.83
CA GLY A 152 5.20 -16.01 4.68
C GLY A 152 5.48 -16.22 6.17
N GLN A 153 6.32 -17.19 6.54
CA GLN A 153 6.79 -17.32 7.91
C GLN A 153 7.76 -16.20 8.24
N PHE A 154 7.59 -15.63 9.42
CA PHE A 154 8.43 -14.57 9.94
C PHE A 154 9.82 -15.12 10.32
N GLU A 155 10.88 -14.48 9.81
CA GLU A 155 12.25 -14.88 10.10
C GLU A 155 12.93 -13.90 11.07
N ASP A 156 12.88 -12.59 10.76
CA ASP A 156 13.56 -11.56 11.56
C ASP A 156 12.92 -10.18 11.37
N ARG A 157 13.25 -9.24 12.27
CA ARG A 157 12.99 -7.82 12.09
C ARG A 157 14.06 -6.96 12.73
N ARG A 158 14.30 -5.80 12.13
CA ARG A 158 15.20 -4.78 12.68
C ARG A 158 14.56 -3.39 12.61
N PRO A 159 14.85 -2.50 13.56
CA PRO A 159 14.30 -1.15 13.53
C PRO A 159 14.83 -0.36 12.32
N ILE A 160 13.99 0.53 11.80
CA ILE A 160 14.37 1.55 10.81
C ILE A 160 14.03 2.94 11.36
N ASP A 161 14.98 3.87 11.27
CA ASP A 161 14.88 5.20 11.88
C ASP A 161 14.87 6.35 10.86
N TYR A 162 15.38 6.11 9.64
CA TYR A 162 15.35 7.09 8.53
C TYR A 162 13.93 7.57 8.17
N GLY A 163 12.89 6.84 8.56
CA GLY A 163 11.50 7.27 8.42
C GLY A 163 11.19 8.59 9.15
N GLN A 164 12.00 8.96 10.16
CA GLN A 164 11.87 10.20 10.91
C GLN A 164 12.58 11.39 10.23
N GLU A 165 13.39 11.14 9.20
CA GLU A 165 14.12 12.18 8.50
C GLU A 165 13.21 12.95 7.54
N ARG A 166 12.97 14.24 7.85
CA ARG A 166 12.14 15.13 7.02
C ARG A 166 12.58 15.28 5.57
N ARG A 167 13.85 14.96 5.27
CA ARG A 167 14.41 15.06 3.91
C ARG A 167 14.20 13.79 3.11
N TRP A 168 13.81 12.68 3.74
CA TRP A 168 13.53 11.45 3.03
C TRP A 168 12.34 11.67 2.09
N ARG A 169 12.50 11.24 0.84
CA ARG A 169 11.49 11.41 -0.22
C ARG A 169 10.38 10.37 -0.16
N LYS A 170 10.41 9.46 0.81
CA LYS A 170 9.45 8.35 0.92
C LYS A 170 9.49 7.44 -0.30
N GLU A 171 10.66 7.34 -0.92
CA GLU A 171 10.95 6.49 -2.06
C GLU A 171 12.05 5.50 -1.68
N LEU A 172 11.88 4.26 -2.11
CA LEU A 172 12.81 3.15 -1.93
C LEU A 172 13.07 2.51 -3.29
N TYR A 173 14.34 2.29 -3.60
CA TYR A 173 14.78 1.73 -4.87
C TYR A 173 15.54 0.44 -4.60
N HIS A 174 15.28 -0.58 -5.42
CA HIS A 174 15.97 -1.85 -5.34
C HIS A 174 16.87 -2.01 -6.56
N ASP A 175 18.16 -2.26 -6.33
CA ASP A 175 19.12 -2.64 -7.36
C ASP A 175 19.09 -4.16 -7.52
N GLU A 176 18.42 -4.63 -8.58
CA GLU A 176 18.29 -6.05 -8.87
C GLU A 176 19.64 -6.77 -9.10
N GLN A 177 20.67 -6.04 -9.56
CA GLN A 177 21.98 -6.65 -9.83
C GLN A 177 22.73 -6.94 -8.54
N THR A 178 22.67 -6.03 -7.57
CA THR A 178 23.41 -6.19 -6.31
C THR A 178 22.54 -6.65 -5.14
N GLY A 179 21.22 -6.65 -5.29
CA GLY A 179 20.26 -6.89 -4.21
C GLY A 179 20.21 -5.78 -3.16
N ALA A 180 20.77 -4.60 -3.45
CA ALA A 180 20.88 -3.51 -2.49
C ALA A 180 19.66 -2.58 -2.57
N PHE A 181 19.29 -2.01 -1.43
CA PHE A 181 18.25 -0.99 -1.38
C PHE A 181 18.85 0.41 -1.27
N TYR A 182 18.16 1.40 -1.82
CA TYR A 182 18.58 2.79 -1.78
C TYR A 182 17.43 3.69 -1.38
N LEU A 183 17.70 4.58 -0.43
CA LEU A 183 16.81 5.62 0.04
C LEU A 183 17.16 6.94 -0.66
N ALA A 184 16.13 7.66 -1.10
CA ALA A 184 16.29 8.97 -1.73
C ALA A 184 16.04 10.10 -0.72
N PHE A 185 16.99 11.02 -0.58
CA PHE A 185 16.88 12.20 0.27
C PHE A 185 17.02 13.49 -0.53
N HIS A 186 16.24 14.50 -0.15
CA HIS A 186 16.44 15.87 -0.60
C HIS A 186 17.79 16.41 -0.10
N HIS A 187 18.59 16.94 -1.02
CA HIS A 187 19.85 17.61 -0.76
C HIS A 187 19.85 19.00 -1.43
N PRO A 188 20.52 20.03 -0.88
CA PRO A 188 20.58 21.35 -1.52
C PRO A 188 21.00 21.31 -2.99
N ASP A 189 21.93 20.42 -3.34
CA ASP A 189 22.47 20.26 -4.69
C ASP A 189 21.77 19.18 -5.54
N GLY A 190 20.65 18.60 -5.06
CA GLY A 190 19.90 17.56 -5.79
C GLY A 190 19.36 16.44 -4.91
N ILE A 191 19.60 15.18 -5.32
CA ILE A 191 19.16 13.98 -4.60
C ILE A 191 20.39 13.25 -4.06
N ARG A 192 20.39 13.01 -2.75
CA ARG A 192 21.36 12.12 -2.09
C ARG A 192 20.77 10.72 -2.02
N TRP A 193 21.54 9.74 -2.47
CA TRP A 193 21.20 8.32 -2.38
C TRP A 193 21.97 7.71 -1.23
N GLU A 194 21.27 7.00 -0.36
CA GLU A 194 21.88 6.24 0.73
C GLU A 194 21.55 4.78 0.57
N ARG A 195 22.60 3.97 0.54
CA ARG A 195 22.48 2.52 0.49
C ARG A 195 22.00 2.02 1.85
N LEU A 196 20.97 1.19 1.82
CA LEU A 196 20.48 0.41 2.94
C LEU A 196 20.97 -1.02 2.72
N ASP A 197 21.81 -1.51 3.62
CA ASP A 197 22.25 -2.90 3.61
C ASP A 197 21.19 -3.72 4.36
N PRO A 198 20.30 -4.46 3.67
CA PRO A 198 19.25 -5.29 4.28
C PRO A 198 19.83 -6.33 5.25
#